data_AF-A0A4Z0NRG4-F1
#
_entry.id   AF-A0A4Z0NRG4-F1
#
_cell.length_a   1.000
_cell.length_b   1.000
_cell.length_c   1.000
_cell.angle_alpha   90.00
_cell.angle_beta   90.00
_cell.angle_gamma   90.00
#
_symmetry.space_group_name_H-M   'P 1'
#
loop_
_entity.id
_entity.type
_entity.pdbx_description
1 polymer ?
#
loop_
_entity_poly.entity_id
_entity_poly.type
_entity_poly.pdbx_seq_one_letter_code
_entity_poly.pdbx_strand_id
1 'polypeptide(L)'
;MTEPHPTDRETTAAARRRVAAADRARRWREEHREAELARIAELDALRAEVATLRAERKGVENEAARLRAELYAVRDELGRLRAHLDMFARAFTVDEDLARALIKMGAIRRSPAGPLAIGRPTVSVSEVINVAGLVRCGGQKAGQAAYDAARARVLERVAMLVPPPNDA
;
A
#
# COMPACT_ATOMS: atom_id res chain seq x y z
N MET A 1 22.81 -18.69 104.36
CA MET A 1 22.39 -18.23 103.03
C MET A 1 22.40 -16.72 103.05
N THR A 2 23.44 -16.10 102.51
CA THR A 2 23.62 -14.65 102.52
C THR A 2 22.76 -14.05 101.42
N GLU A 3 21.71 -13.31 101.77
CA GLU A 3 20.96 -12.56 100.77
C GLU A 3 21.86 -11.47 100.17
N PRO A 4 21.94 -11.36 98.83
CA PRO A 4 22.72 -10.31 98.21
C PRO A 4 22.15 -8.93 98.55
N HIS A 5 23.05 -7.98 98.85
CA HIS A 5 22.73 -6.61 99.23
C HIS A 5 21.82 -5.95 98.16
N PRO A 6 20.80 -5.17 98.55
CA PRO A 6 19.82 -4.56 97.64
C PRO A 6 20.46 -3.72 96.52
N THR A 7 21.60 -3.09 96.78
CA THR A 7 22.38 -2.30 95.80
C THR A 7 22.97 -3.13 94.65
N ASP A 8 23.34 -4.40 94.89
CA ASP A 8 23.89 -5.29 93.86
C ASP A 8 22.79 -5.82 92.93
N ARG A 9 21.56 -5.96 93.45
CA ARG A 9 20.38 -6.32 92.64
C ARG A 9 19.96 -5.16 91.74
N GLU A 10 19.99 -3.92 92.24
CA GLU A 10 19.67 -2.72 91.49
C GLU A 10 20.66 -2.43 90.35
N THR A 11 21.96 -2.61 90.59
CA THR A 11 22.99 -2.47 89.55
C THR A 11 22.84 -3.52 88.44
N THR A 12 22.49 -4.76 88.79
CA THR A 12 22.20 -5.83 87.82
C THR A 12 20.91 -5.56 87.03
N ALA A 13 19.88 -4.99 87.65
CA ALA A 13 18.64 -4.59 86.97
C ALA A 13 18.88 -3.41 86.00
N ALA A 14 19.67 -2.41 86.40
CA ALA A 14 20.06 -1.29 85.55
C ALA A 14 20.87 -1.74 84.33
N ALA A 15 21.82 -2.67 84.51
CA ALA A 15 22.59 -3.26 83.41
C ALA A 15 21.68 -3.95 82.37
N ARG A 16 20.73 -4.78 82.83
CA ARG A 16 19.75 -5.44 81.94
C ARG A 16 18.89 -4.45 81.15
N ARG A 17 18.46 -3.35 81.78
CA ARG A 17 17.70 -2.29 81.09
C ARG A 17 18.52 -1.59 80.00
N ARG A 18 19.81 -1.35 80.25
CA ARG A 18 20.73 -0.76 79.26
C ARG A 18 20.93 -1.67 78.07
N VAL A 19 21.15 -2.97 78.30
CA VAL A 19 21.27 -3.97 77.22
C VAL A 19 19.97 -4.03 76.41
N ALA A 20 18.81 -4.13 77.07
CA ALA A 20 17.53 -4.15 76.37
C ALA A 20 17.26 -2.86 75.56
N ALA A 21 17.69 -1.69 76.05
CA ALA A 21 17.61 -0.44 75.31
C ALA A 21 18.55 -0.42 74.09
N ALA A 22 19.77 -0.92 74.25
CA ALA A 22 20.73 -1.05 73.14
C ALA A 22 20.23 -2.01 72.05
N ASP A 23 19.62 -3.12 72.44
CA ASP A 23 19.04 -4.09 71.50
C ASP A 23 17.85 -3.50 70.74
N ARG A 24 16.96 -2.76 71.41
CA ARG A 24 15.87 -2.04 70.74
C ARG A 24 16.40 -1.01 69.75
N ALA A 25 17.42 -0.24 70.14
CA ALA A 25 18.04 0.74 69.26
C ALA A 25 18.75 0.10 68.06
N ARG A 26 19.33 -1.11 68.25
CA ARG A 26 19.91 -1.88 67.15
C ARG A 26 18.84 -2.33 66.16
N ARG A 27 17.78 -2.99 66.64
CA ARG A 27 16.67 -3.46 65.80
C ARG A 27 16.04 -2.32 65.01
N TRP A 28 15.76 -1.20 65.67
CA TRP A 28 15.21 -0.03 65.00
C TRP A 28 16.11 0.49 63.85
N ARG A 29 17.43 0.49 64.03
CA ARG A 29 18.36 0.87 62.96
C ARG A 29 18.42 -0.16 61.83
N GLU A 30 18.28 -1.44 62.14
CA GLU A 30 18.24 -2.52 61.15
C GLU A 30 16.96 -2.43 60.33
N GLU A 31 15.80 -2.33 60.97
CA GLU A 31 14.50 -2.12 60.32
C GLU A 31 14.50 -0.88 59.43
N HIS A 32 15.07 0.24 59.91
CA HIS A 32 15.18 1.45 59.09
C HIS A 32 16.11 1.26 57.89
N ARG A 33 17.22 0.53 58.02
CA ARG A 33 18.10 0.22 56.88
C ARG A 33 17.41 -0.68 55.87
N GLU A 34 16.70 -1.71 56.34
CA GLU A 34 15.95 -2.62 55.48
C GLU A 34 14.83 -1.88 54.72
N ALA A 35 14.09 -1.00 55.40
CA ALA A 35 13.08 -0.16 54.75
C ALA A 35 13.68 0.76 53.68
N GLU A 36 14.85 1.37 53.95
CA GLU A 36 15.51 2.23 52.97
C GLU A 36 16.04 1.43 51.77
N LEU A 37 16.61 0.24 52.01
CA LEU A 37 17.04 -0.67 50.94
C LEU A 37 15.87 -1.13 50.08
N ALA A 38 14.73 -1.46 50.69
CA ALA A 38 13.51 -1.84 49.98
C ALA A 38 13.01 -0.69 49.10
N ARG A 39 13.03 0.55 49.62
CA ARG A 39 12.65 1.75 48.88
C ARG A 39 13.58 2.03 47.70
N ILE A 40 14.89 1.86 47.87
CA ILE A 40 15.87 2.00 46.78
C ILE A 40 15.61 0.96 45.69
N ALA A 41 15.39 -0.30 46.07
CA ALA A 41 15.08 -1.37 45.12
C ALA A 41 13.79 -1.09 44.33
N GLU A 42 12.75 -0.57 44.98
CA GLU A 42 11.50 -0.16 44.31
C GLU A 42 11.75 1.00 43.33
N LEU A 43 12.52 2.01 43.72
CA LEU A 43 12.88 3.12 42.82
C LEU A 43 13.66 2.65 41.60
N ASP A 44 14.58 1.70 41.77
CA ASP A 44 15.36 1.15 40.66
C ASP A 44 14.49 0.28 39.73
N ALA A 45 13.54 -0.48 40.28
CA ALA A 45 12.56 -1.21 39.49
C ALA A 45 11.67 -0.27 38.67
N LEU A 46 11.15 0.81 39.28
CA LEU A 46 10.35 1.82 38.59
C LEU A 46 11.15 2.55 37.50
N ARG A 47 12.44 2.84 37.74
CA ARG A 47 13.33 3.42 36.72
C ARG A 47 13.51 2.49 35.54
N ALA A 48 13.67 1.19 35.78
CA ALA A 48 13.77 0.19 34.73
C ALA A 48 12.47 0.10 33.91
N GLU A 49 11.32 0.10 34.57
CA GLU A 49 10.01 0.11 33.90
C GLU A 49 9.83 1.37 33.03
N VAL A 50 10.17 2.55 33.55
CA VAL A 50 10.14 3.81 32.78
C VAL A 50 11.08 3.75 31.57
N ALA A 51 12.25 3.12 31.69
CA ALA A 51 13.16 2.95 30.57
C ALA A 51 12.56 2.04 29.48
N THR A 52 11.93 0.92 29.88
CA THR A 52 11.22 0.01 28.97
C THR A 52 10.08 0.72 28.26
N LEU A 53 9.20 1.42 29.00
CA LEU A 53 8.07 2.16 28.42
C LEU A 53 8.53 3.25 27.42
N ARG A 54 9.67 3.91 27.68
CA ARG A 54 10.26 4.86 26.73
C ARG A 54 10.73 4.18 25.46
N ALA A 55 11.32 2.99 25.56
CA ALA A 55 11.74 2.22 24.40
C ALA A 55 10.54 1.75 23.57
N GLU A 56 9.49 1.25 24.22
CA GLU A 56 8.24 0.85 23.57
C GLU A 56 7.57 2.04 22.87
N ARG A 57 7.45 3.19 23.55
CA ARG A 57 6.92 4.41 22.96
C ARG A 57 7.67 4.80 21.68
N LYS A 58 9.01 4.75 21.71
CA LYS A 58 9.84 5.04 20.53
C LYS A 58 9.59 4.03 19.40
N GLY A 59 9.40 2.76 19.74
CA GLY A 59 9.01 1.72 18.78
C GLY A 59 7.68 2.06 18.09
N VAL A 60 6.66 2.43 18.86
CA VAL A 60 5.35 2.83 18.34
C VAL A 60 5.43 4.09 17.47
N GLU A 61 6.23 5.09 17.86
CA GLU A 61 6.44 6.30 17.06
C GLU A 61 7.07 5.99 15.70
N ASN A 62 8.04 5.07 15.65
CA ASN A 62 8.65 4.61 14.40
C ASN A 62 7.65 3.88 13.50
N GLU A 63 6.85 2.97 14.09
CA GLU A 63 5.84 2.23 13.35
C GLU A 63 4.76 3.17 12.77
N ALA A 64 4.33 4.16 13.55
CA ALA A 64 3.39 5.17 13.09
C ALA A 64 3.97 6.01 11.94
N ALA A 65 5.26 6.34 11.97
CA ALA A 65 5.93 7.03 10.87
C ALA A 65 5.99 6.16 9.61
N ARG A 66 6.28 4.86 9.74
CA ARG A 66 6.27 3.89 8.63
C ARG A 66 4.89 3.80 7.98
N LEU A 67 3.85 3.58 8.77
CA LEU A 67 2.47 3.47 8.28
C LEU A 67 1.99 4.74 7.57
N ARG A 68 2.40 5.93 8.05
CA ARG A 68 2.11 7.19 7.36
C ARG A 68 2.78 7.26 5.98
N ALA A 69 4.03 6.80 5.86
CA ALA A 69 4.73 6.77 4.57
C ALA A 69 4.06 5.80 3.59
N GLU A 70 3.67 4.61 4.06
CA GLU A 70 2.92 3.62 3.27
C GLU A 70 1.58 4.18 2.79
N LEU A 71 0.85 4.87 3.66
CA LEU A 71 -0.43 5.51 3.31
C LEU A 71 -0.24 6.56 2.19
N TYR A 72 0.82 7.38 2.26
CA TYR A 72 1.11 8.33 1.20
C TYR A 72 1.45 7.63 -0.12
N ALA A 73 2.25 6.57 -0.10
CA ALA A 73 2.58 5.80 -1.28
C ALA A 73 1.33 5.18 -1.94
N VAL A 74 0.43 4.60 -1.15
CA VAL A 74 -0.85 4.05 -1.64
C VAL A 74 -1.73 5.15 -2.23
N ARG A 75 -1.79 6.33 -1.61
CA ARG A 75 -2.57 7.46 -2.13
C ARG A 75 -2.03 7.95 -3.47
N ASP A 76 -0.71 8.01 -3.62
CA ASP A 76 -0.08 8.38 -4.89
C ASP A 76 -0.38 7.34 -5.97
N GLU A 77 -0.35 6.05 -5.63
CA GLU A 77 -0.69 4.98 -6.57
C GLU A 77 -2.16 5.02 -7.00
N LEU A 78 -3.07 5.29 -6.06
CA LEU A 78 -4.49 5.54 -6.37
C LEU A 78 -4.64 6.72 -7.34
N GLY A 79 -3.86 7.79 -7.15
CA GLY A 79 -3.82 8.93 -8.06
C GLY A 79 -3.38 8.56 -9.48
N ARG A 80 -2.31 7.74 -9.60
CA ARG A 80 -1.83 7.23 -10.90
C ARG A 80 -2.87 6.35 -11.58
N LEU A 81 -3.47 5.41 -10.85
CA LEU A 81 -4.51 4.53 -11.37
C LEU A 81 -5.72 5.32 -11.86
N ARG A 82 -6.15 6.34 -11.12
CA ARG A 82 -7.24 7.21 -11.54
C ARG A 82 -6.90 7.96 -12.82
N ALA A 83 -5.69 8.51 -12.94
CA ALA A 83 -5.24 9.16 -14.17
C ALA A 83 -5.21 8.19 -15.37
N HIS A 84 -4.80 6.94 -15.16
CA HIS A 84 -4.87 5.90 -16.19
C HIS A 84 -6.31 5.61 -16.61
N LEU A 85 -7.24 5.47 -15.65
CA LEU A 85 -8.65 5.23 -15.96
C LEU A 85 -9.27 6.41 -16.72
N ASP A 86 -8.97 7.64 -16.33
CA ASP A 86 -9.43 8.84 -17.04
C ASP A 86 -8.87 8.89 -18.47
N MET A 87 -7.61 8.49 -18.67
CA MET A 87 -7.01 8.37 -20.00
C MET A 87 -7.74 7.31 -20.84
N PHE A 88 -8.02 6.13 -20.28
CA PHE A 88 -8.77 5.09 -20.99
C PHE A 88 -10.19 5.55 -21.34
N ALA A 89 -10.90 6.19 -20.41
CA ALA A 89 -12.23 6.73 -20.67
C ALA A 89 -12.23 7.74 -21.84
N ARG A 90 -11.23 8.62 -21.90
CA ARG A 90 -11.07 9.55 -23.03
C ARG A 90 -10.78 8.83 -24.35
N ALA A 91 -9.93 7.79 -24.33
CA ALA A 91 -9.66 7.01 -25.53
C ALA A 91 -10.94 6.40 -26.12
N PHE A 92 -11.80 5.82 -25.29
CA PHE A 92 -13.09 5.27 -25.75
C PHE A 92 -14.05 6.33 -26.30
N THR A 93 -14.05 7.55 -25.76
CA THR A 93 -14.87 8.63 -26.33
C THR A 93 -14.40 9.08 -27.71
N VAL A 94 -13.09 9.04 -27.98
CA VAL A 94 -12.54 9.35 -29.31
C VAL A 94 -13.01 8.30 -30.34
N ASP A 95 -13.06 7.02 -29.96
CA ASP A 95 -13.58 5.97 -30.84
C ASP A 95 -15.07 6.18 -31.17
N GLU A 96 -15.88 6.62 -30.20
CA GLU A 96 -17.30 6.88 -30.41
C GLU A 96 -17.56 8.14 -31.26
N ASP A 97 -16.82 9.22 -31.04
CA ASP A 97 -16.90 10.43 -31.86
C ASP A 97 -16.43 10.19 -33.29
N LEU A 98 -15.37 9.37 -33.47
CA LEU A 98 -14.90 8.96 -34.79
C LEU A 98 -15.92 8.06 -35.50
N ALA A 99 -16.53 7.11 -34.79
CA ALA A 99 -17.62 6.28 -35.31
C ALA A 99 -18.84 7.12 -35.73
N ARG A 100 -19.21 8.11 -34.92
CA ARG A 100 -20.29 9.06 -35.22
C ARG A 100 -19.97 9.93 -36.43
N ALA A 101 -18.73 10.41 -36.55
CA ALA A 101 -18.24 11.15 -37.71
C ALA A 101 -18.27 10.29 -38.99
N LEU A 102 -17.87 9.02 -38.91
CA LEU A 102 -17.96 8.04 -40.02
C LEU A 102 -19.40 7.80 -40.47
N ILE A 103 -20.34 7.60 -39.54
CA ILE A 103 -21.76 7.45 -39.88
C ILE A 103 -22.29 8.70 -40.58
N LYS A 104 -21.89 9.88 -40.09
CA LYS A 104 -22.30 11.19 -40.63
C LYS A 104 -21.69 11.47 -42.01
N MET A 105 -20.42 11.12 -42.23
CA MET A 105 -19.71 11.30 -43.51
C MET A 105 -20.11 10.24 -44.55
N GLY A 106 -20.27 8.98 -44.13
CA GLY A 106 -20.61 7.85 -45.01
C GLY A 106 -22.08 7.77 -45.41
N ALA A 107 -22.96 8.58 -44.81
CA ALA A 107 -24.40 8.55 -45.07
C ALA A 107 -24.97 7.11 -45.05
N ILE A 108 -24.52 6.28 -44.09
CA ILE A 108 -25.05 4.93 -43.90
C ILE A 108 -26.47 5.08 -43.35
N ARG A 109 -27.49 4.92 -44.22
CA ARG A 109 -28.90 4.88 -43.81
C ARG A 109 -29.39 3.45 -44.00
N ARG A 110 -30.27 2.96 -43.11
CA ARG A 110 -31.01 1.73 -43.38
C ARG A 110 -31.84 1.95 -44.65
N SER A 111 -31.51 1.21 -45.71
CA SER A 111 -32.34 1.14 -46.91
C SER A 111 -33.66 0.42 -46.55
N PRO A 112 -34.81 0.85 -47.07
CA PRO A 112 -36.06 0.11 -46.94
C PRO A 112 -36.00 -1.31 -47.55
N ALA A 113 -34.98 -1.62 -48.37
CA ALA A 113 -34.93 -2.82 -49.21
C ALA A 113 -33.96 -3.94 -48.77
N GLY A 114 -33.23 -3.81 -47.65
CA GLY A 114 -32.20 -4.79 -47.25
C GLY A 114 -30.92 -4.12 -46.73
N PRO A 115 -29.88 -4.90 -46.32
CA PRO A 115 -28.84 -4.42 -45.40
C PRO A 115 -28.03 -3.24 -45.96
N LEU A 116 -27.56 -2.40 -45.02
CA LEU A 116 -26.88 -1.09 -45.12
C LEU A 116 -26.41 -0.68 -46.54
N ALA A 117 -27.01 0.40 -47.08
CA ALA A 117 -26.56 1.03 -48.32
C ALA A 117 -25.81 2.34 -48.02
N ILE A 118 -24.64 2.52 -48.64
CA ILE A 118 -23.81 3.74 -48.55
C ILE A 118 -24.42 4.80 -49.47
N GLY A 119 -24.96 5.88 -48.90
CA GLY A 119 -25.70 6.90 -49.64
C GLY A 119 -24.86 7.89 -50.45
N ARG A 120 -23.52 7.89 -50.29
CA ARG A 120 -22.59 8.72 -51.09
C ARG A 120 -21.49 7.84 -51.70
N PRO A 121 -21.44 7.68 -53.04
CA PRO A 121 -20.58 6.70 -53.70
C PRO A 121 -19.10 7.11 -53.81
N THR A 122 -18.69 8.25 -53.23
CA THR A 122 -17.31 8.75 -53.31
C THR A 122 -16.38 8.19 -52.24
N VAL A 123 -16.88 7.42 -51.26
CA VAL A 123 -16.03 6.76 -50.27
C VAL A 123 -15.93 5.29 -50.68
N SER A 124 -14.73 4.86 -51.07
CA SER A 124 -14.54 3.49 -51.54
C SER A 124 -14.65 2.51 -50.37
N VAL A 125 -15.09 1.27 -50.65
CA VAL A 125 -15.13 0.20 -49.65
C VAL A 125 -13.75 -0.04 -49.04
N SER A 126 -12.67 0.21 -49.79
CA SER A 126 -11.30 0.14 -49.28
C SER A 126 -11.01 1.18 -48.19
N GLU A 127 -11.54 2.39 -48.29
CA GLU A 127 -11.39 3.43 -47.26
C GLU A 127 -12.14 3.05 -45.98
N VAL A 128 -13.34 2.48 -46.11
CA VAL A 128 -14.13 2.01 -44.96
C VAL A 128 -13.42 0.85 -44.24
N ILE A 129 -12.85 -0.10 -44.97
CA ILE A 129 -12.10 -1.24 -44.41
C ILE A 129 -10.79 -0.77 -43.75
N ASN A 130 -10.07 0.17 -44.38
CA ASN A 130 -8.83 0.71 -43.82
C ASN A 130 -9.07 1.44 -42.50
N VAL A 131 -10.14 2.24 -42.44
CA VAL A 131 -10.51 2.94 -41.21
C VAL A 131 -11.02 1.98 -40.14
N ALA A 132 -11.79 0.94 -40.50
CA ALA A 132 -12.19 -0.11 -39.56
C ALA A 132 -10.99 -0.92 -39.03
N GLY A 133 -9.97 -1.16 -39.85
CA GLY A 133 -8.69 -1.77 -39.44
C GLY A 133 -7.89 -0.87 -38.49
N LEU A 134 -7.86 0.43 -38.76
CA LEU A 134 -7.27 1.45 -37.88
C LEU A 134 -7.92 1.48 -36.48
N VAL A 135 -9.25 1.38 -36.43
CA VAL A 135 -10.05 1.35 -35.19
C VAL A 135 -9.83 0.05 -34.41
N ARG A 136 -9.74 -1.11 -35.09
CA ARG A 136 -9.60 -2.41 -34.42
C ARG A 136 -8.18 -2.76 -33.98
N CYS A 137 -7.16 -2.15 -34.59
CA CYS A 137 -5.76 -2.55 -34.39
C CYS A 137 -4.97 -1.60 -33.46
N GLY A 138 -5.58 -0.59 -32.85
CA GLY A 138 -4.90 0.26 -31.85
C GLY A 138 -3.98 1.33 -32.45
N GLY A 139 -4.37 1.94 -33.58
CA GLY A 139 -3.71 3.12 -34.15
C GLY A 139 -3.07 2.92 -35.53
N GLN A 140 -2.54 4.01 -36.10
CA GLN A 140 -2.13 4.10 -37.52
C GLN A 140 -1.08 3.07 -37.95
N LYS A 141 -0.04 2.84 -37.14
CA LYS A 141 1.01 1.86 -37.47
C LYS A 141 0.48 0.42 -37.49
N ALA A 142 -0.36 0.07 -36.53
CA ALA A 142 -0.92 -1.26 -36.41
C ALA A 142 -2.01 -1.53 -37.47
N GLY A 143 -2.83 -0.53 -37.78
CA GLY A 143 -3.78 -0.58 -38.89
C GLY A 143 -3.09 -0.76 -40.25
N GLN A 144 -2.01 -0.02 -40.50
CA GLN A 144 -1.24 -0.15 -41.75
C GLN A 144 -0.61 -1.55 -41.88
N ALA A 145 0.00 -2.07 -40.82
CA ALA A 145 0.58 -3.42 -40.83
C ALA A 145 -0.48 -4.52 -41.09
N ALA A 146 -1.68 -4.38 -40.51
CA ALA A 146 -2.78 -5.31 -40.75
C ALA A 146 -3.31 -5.23 -42.20
N TYR A 147 -3.41 -4.02 -42.76
CA TYR A 147 -3.77 -3.80 -44.16
C TYR A 147 -2.76 -4.43 -45.12
N ASP A 148 -1.47 -4.18 -44.89
CA ASP A 148 -0.39 -4.71 -45.74
C ASP A 148 -0.38 -6.25 -45.73
N ALA A 149 -0.59 -6.87 -44.57
CA ALA A 149 -0.71 -8.31 -44.42
C ALA A 149 -1.94 -8.89 -45.15
N ALA A 150 -3.08 -8.21 -45.08
CA ALA A 150 -4.30 -8.62 -45.79
C ALA A 150 -4.12 -8.49 -47.32
N ARG A 151 -3.57 -7.37 -47.77
CA ARG A 151 -3.27 -7.10 -49.18
C ARG A 151 -2.30 -8.14 -49.76
N ALA A 152 -1.24 -8.50 -49.03
CA ALA A 152 -0.30 -9.53 -49.46
C ALA A 152 -0.99 -10.88 -49.70
N ARG A 153 -1.86 -11.33 -48.79
CA ARG A 153 -2.62 -12.59 -48.93
C ARG A 153 -3.57 -12.58 -50.13
N VAL A 154 -4.20 -11.43 -50.40
CA VAL A 154 -5.08 -11.29 -51.57
C VAL A 154 -4.26 -11.37 -52.86
N LEU A 155 -3.14 -10.65 -52.94
CA LEU A 155 -2.27 -10.69 -54.12
C LEU A 155 -1.68 -12.08 -54.35
N GLU A 156 -1.31 -12.80 -53.30
CA GLU A 156 -0.85 -14.19 -53.37
C GLU A 156 -1.94 -15.10 -53.96
N ARG A 157 -3.19 -14.98 -53.49
CA ARG A 157 -4.32 -15.74 -54.04
C ARG A 157 -4.64 -15.37 -55.48
N VAL A 158 -4.52 -14.09 -55.85
CA VAL A 158 -4.72 -13.64 -57.23
C VAL A 158 -3.62 -14.20 -58.14
N ALA A 159 -2.37 -14.23 -57.69
CA ALA A 159 -1.26 -14.82 -58.44
C ALA A 159 -1.44 -16.33 -58.68
N MET A 160 -2.15 -17.04 -57.81
CA MET A 160 -2.52 -18.45 -58.04
C MET A 160 -3.61 -18.63 -59.10
N LEU A 161 -4.38 -17.59 -59.39
CA LEU A 161 -5.53 -17.63 -60.32
C LEU A 161 -5.21 -17.00 -61.68
N VAL A 162 -4.13 -16.23 -61.79
CA VAL A 162 -3.69 -15.59 -63.02
C VAL A 162 -2.45 -16.34 -63.53
N PRO A 163 -2.51 -16.98 -64.72
CA PRO A 163 -1.34 -17.63 -65.30
C PRO A 163 -0.20 -16.62 -65.48
N PRO A 164 1.07 -17.04 -65.37
CA PRO A 164 2.18 -16.14 -65.62
C PRO A 164 2.06 -15.54 -67.03
N PRO A 165 2.46 -14.27 -67.23
CA PRO A 165 2.30 -13.58 -68.52
C PRO A 165 3.08 -14.21 -69.69
N ASN A 166 3.89 -15.23 -69.42
CA ASN A 166 4.63 -15.99 -70.44
C ASN A 166 3.90 -17.28 -70.89
N ASP A 167 2.75 -17.61 -70.28
CA ASP A 167 1.97 -18.82 -70.56
C ASP A 167 0.61 -18.53 -71.25
N ALA A 168 0.44 -17.32 -71.80
CA ALA A 168 -0.76 -16.90 -72.55
C ALA A 168 -0.47 -16.74 -74.06
#